data_AF-A1D9H3-F1
#
_entry.id   AF-A1D9H3-F1
#
_cell.length_a   1.000
_cell.length_b   1.000
_cell.length_c   1.000
_cell.angle_alpha   90.00
_cell.angle_beta   90.00
_cell.angle_gamma   90.00
#
_symmetry.space_group_name_H-M   'P 1'
#
loop_
_entity.id
_entity.type
_entity.pdbx_description
1 polymer ?
#
loop_
_entity_poly.entity_id
_entity_poly.type
_entity_poly.pdbx_seq_one_letter_code
_entity_poly.pdbx_strand_id
1 'polypeptide(L)'
;MEYVDPNSDEQEIITRLQNLRTKSARRRVFRQLIHQLASDEWRDLRDLLNKRTFQCDILGLLPPEIAVQVAQYLELAEIHVLQRVSRTWHKLLSSNPVCSAVYRRYSGRTLNPFHQASHHIYNQYAKQRIRLERGEPSSALRRREPSHISPACLDYSNGRYAWTGEMTTVVVQDMCSHAMQMFCTENRERIGHIRLSELIVAAVTLRGYCHVWNLQTEESAYFRLPSRLFHLFAVRGTKVAFGFKDPAAGNTVVMQWDFNSRVSRTVVVADHLVFIDFHPTLDCLISIHLQRTDGVDGPWDLEGVPCNAAQLQVVKHCFDDSSGTPQTASKIMTLPRLEDSDWVVRPNAWLSEQFNDRAGILIARPKGSKDHHPHYIIAITHYIETEEVFLHLLPPEHTSSSHLRLAPIDRNLLYYIRIEGAMPTIWISQPGAQVPYRPAKSMPSPWAIDPGQHDADEYVLKGDHDCVLVVNRGGVSAWCFHEAAQPLCAIPFQIPDNWRR
;
A
#
# COMPACT_ATOMS: atom_id res chain seq x y z
N MET A 1 2.85 -22.20 67.95
CA MET A 1 2.31 -22.32 66.58
C MET A 1 1.77 -23.73 66.48
N GLU A 2 0.54 -23.92 66.98
CA GLU A 2 -0.14 -25.22 66.93
C GLU A 2 -0.62 -25.45 65.50
N TYR A 3 -0.15 -26.54 64.90
CA TYR A 3 -0.71 -27.08 63.67
C TYR A 3 -2.06 -27.70 64.05
N VAL A 4 -3.13 -26.95 63.84
CA VAL A 4 -4.49 -27.50 63.90
C VAL A 4 -4.63 -28.44 62.71
N ASP A 5 -4.72 -29.73 63.01
CA ASP A 5 -5.04 -30.77 62.03
C ASP A 5 -6.40 -30.42 61.42
N PRO A 6 -6.53 -30.26 60.09
CA PRO A 6 -7.81 -29.93 59.46
C PRO A 6 -8.86 -30.94 59.91
N ASN A 7 -9.98 -30.43 60.43
CA ASN A 7 -11.06 -31.20 61.01
C ASN A 7 -11.45 -32.35 60.06
N SER A 8 -11.50 -33.60 60.55
CA SER A 8 -11.81 -34.82 59.78
C SER A 8 -13.03 -34.66 58.85
N ASP A 9 -14.00 -33.87 59.28
CA ASP A 9 -15.24 -33.59 58.55
C ASP A 9 -15.02 -32.71 57.30
N GLU A 10 -14.10 -31.74 57.35
CA GLU A 10 -13.79 -30.85 56.22
C GLU A 10 -13.16 -31.64 55.07
N GLN A 11 -12.22 -32.53 55.40
CA GLN A 11 -11.58 -33.41 54.43
C GLN A 11 -12.55 -34.43 53.85
N GLU A 12 -13.50 -34.92 54.64
CA GLU A 12 -14.56 -35.80 54.13
C GLU A 12 -15.44 -35.08 53.10
N ILE A 13 -15.86 -33.84 53.37
CA ILE A 13 -16.68 -33.03 52.45
C ILE A 13 -15.93 -32.75 51.15
N ILE A 14 -14.65 -32.35 51.24
CA ILE A 14 -13.81 -32.10 50.07
C ILE A 14 -13.66 -33.39 49.24
N THR A 15 -13.42 -34.53 49.89
CA THR A 15 -13.26 -35.83 49.23
C THR A 15 -14.55 -36.25 48.52
N ARG A 16 -15.71 -36.09 49.17
CA ARG A 16 -17.02 -36.36 48.57
C ARG A 16 -17.30 -35.46 47.36
N LEU A 17 -16.94 -34.17 47.43
CA LEU A 17 -17.08 -33.23 46.32
C LEU A 17 -16.17 -33.60 45.13
N GLN A 18 -14.93 -34.02 45.40
CA GLN A 18 -13.97 -34.46 44.38
C GLN A 18 -14.41 -35.77 43.71
N ASN A 19 -15.05 -36.68 44.45
CA ASN A 19 -15.55 -37.96 43.96
C ASN A 19 -16.80 -37.87 43.08
N LEU A 20 -17.38 -36.69 42.91
CA LEU A 20 -18.51 -36.48 41.98
C LEU A 20 -18.05 -36.64 40.51
N ARG A 21 -18.49 -37.74 39.89
CA ARG A 21 -18.06 -38.16 38.53
C ARG A 21 -18.42 -37.17 37.42
N THR A 22 -19.53 -36.42 37.53
CA THR A 22 -20.00 -35.54 36.44
C THR A 22 -19.81 -34.05 36.74
N LYS A 23 -19.48 -33.27 35.70
CA LYS A 23 -19.39 -31.80 35.80
C LYS A 23 -20.72 -31.16 36.23
N SER A 24 -21.86 -31.72 35.80
CA SER A 24 -23.18 -31.22 36.16
C SER A 24 -23.51 -31.42 37.65
N ALA A 25 -23.17 -32.58 38.22
CA ALA A 25 -23.36 -32.84 39.65
C ALA A 25 -22.50 -31.90 40.51
N ARG A 26 -21.22 -31.74 40.16
CA ARG A 26 -20.34 -30.77 40.84
C ARG A 26 -20.89 -29.34 40.78
N ARG A 27 -21.35 -28.90 39.60
CA ARG A 27 -21.89 -27.54 39.42
C ARG A 27 -23.16 -27.30 40.26
N ARG A 28 -24.01 -28.31 40.39
CA ARG A 28 -25.23 -28.25 41.22
C ARG A 28 -24.90 -28.15 42.72
N VAL A 29 -23.99 -28.98 43.22
CA VAL A 29 -23.55 -28.92 44.62
C VAL A 29 -22.86 -27.58 44.91
N PHE A 30 -21.98 -27.11 44.03
CA PHE A 30 -21.36 -25.77 44.17
C PHE A 30 -22.40 -24.65 44.26
N ARG A 31 -23.44 -24.66 43.41
CA ARG A 31 -24.52 -23.66 43.49
C ARG A 31 -25.26 -23.71 44.83
N GLN A 32 -25.55 -24.91 45.33
CA GLN A 32 -26.21 -25.06 46.63
C GLN A 32 -25.33 -24.57 47.79
N LEU A 33 -24.04 -24.89 47.78
CA LEU A 33 -23.08 -24.38 48.77
C LEU A 33 -23.03 -22.85 48.74
N ILE A 34 -22.94 -22.25 47.54
CA ILE A 34 -22.93 -20.79 47.36
C ILE A 34 -24.21 -20.14 47.91
N HIS A 35 -25.38 -20.78 47.77
CA HIS A 35 -26.65 -20.27 48.31
C HIS A 35 -26.76 -20.36 49.83
N GLN A 36 -25.94 -21.18 50.49
CA GLN A 36 -25.94 -21.34 51.94
C GLN A 36 -24.92 -20.43 52.65
N LEU A 37 -24.09 -19.70 51.90
CA LEU A 37 -23.08 -18.83 52.48
C LEU A 37 -23.70 -17.64 53.22
N ALA A 38 -23.17 -17.36 54.40
CA ALA A 38 -23.46 -16.16 55.18
C ALA A 38 -22.82 -14.90 54.55
N SER A 39 -23.22 -13.71 55.02
CA SER A 39 -22.81 -12.45 54.39
C SER A 39 -21.31 -12.15 54.50
N ASP A 40 -20.69 -12.59 55.58
CA ASP A 40 -19.24 -12.54 55.84
C ASP A 40 -18.47 -13.55 54.99
N GLU A 41 -18.95 -14.80 54.89
CA GLU A 41 -18.35 -15.83 54.02
C GLU A 41 -18.37 -15.43 52.54
N TRP A 42 -19.39 -14.67 52.11
CA TRP A 42 -19.44 -14.07 50.78
C TRP A 42 -18.31 -13.07 50.53
N ARG A 43 -17.86 -12.33 51.56
CA ARG A 43 -16.73 -11.40 51.43
C ARG A 43 -15.43 -12.17 51.32
N ASP A 44 -15.25 -13.21 52.11
CA ASP A 44 -14.07 -14.09 52.04
C ASP A 44 -13.98 -14.80 50.69
N LEU A 45 -15.12 -15.30 50.19
CA LEU A 45 -15.21 -15.89 48.86
C LEU A 45 -14.83 -14.84 47.79
N ARG A 46 -15.34 -13.61 47.89
CA ARG A 46 -14.98 -12.54 46.95
C ARG A 46 -13.48 -12.25 46.97
N ASP A 47 -12.85 -12.20 48.13
CA ASP A 47 -11.41 -11.96 48.26
C ASP A 47 -10.58 -13.13 47.69
N LEU A 48 -11.02 -14.37 47.90
CA LEU A 48 -10.41 -15.56 47.29
C LEU A 48 -10.60 -15.61 45.77
N LEU A 49 -11.76 -15.22 45.26
CA LEU A 49 -12.03 -15.12 43.83
C LEU A 49 -11.18 -14.00 43.21
N ASN A 50 -11.07 -12.84 43.85
CA ASN A 50 -10.24 -11.72 43.38
C ASN A 50 -8.74 -12.08 43.34
N LYS A 51 -8.27 -12.98 44.22
CA LYS A 51 -6.90 -13.53 44.17
C LYS A 51 -6.67 -14.47 42.98
N ARG A 52 -7.73 -15.01 42.37
CA ARG A 52 -7.65 -15.78 41.14
C ARG A 52 -7.81 -14.86 39.93
N THR A 53 -6.87 -14.95 39.00
CA THR A 53 -7.05 -14.34 37.68
C THR A 53 -8.11 -15.12 36.91
N PHE A 54 -9.32 -14.59 36.81
CA PHE A 54 -10.31 -15.10 35.86
C PHE A 54 -9.87 -14.68 34.46
N GLN A 55 -9.44 -15.64 33.65
CA GLN A 55 -9.34 -15.43 32.22
C GLN A 55 -10.77 -15.38 31.67
N CYS A 56 -11.30 -14.16 31.54
CA CYS A 56 -12.57 -13.94 30.88
C CYS A 56 -12.33 -13.97 29.38
N ASP A 57 -13.02 -14.87 28.68
CA ASP A 57 -13.05 -14.84 27.23
C ASP A 57 -13.95 -13.68 26.78
N ILE A 58 -13.37 -12.48 26.70
CA ILE A 58 -14.09 -11.26 26.31
C ILE A 58 -14.70 -11.48 24.93
N LEU A 59 -13.88 -11.83 23.94
CA LEU A 59 -14.30 -11.97 22.54
C LEU A 59 -15.37 -13.05 22.35
N GLY A 60 -15.25 -14.19 23.03
CA GLY A 60 -16.23 -15.28 22.97
C GLY A 60 -17.60 -14.93 23.58
N LEU A 61 -17.69 -13.86 24.37
CA LEU A 61 -18.93 -13.34 24.96
C LEU A 61 -19.51 -12.13 24.19
N LEU A 62 -18.76 -11.56 23.24
CA LEU A 62 -19.23 -10.39 22.49
C LEU A 62 -20.33 -10.76 21.49
N PRO A 63 -21.36 -9.91 21.36
CA PRO A 63 -22.25 -9.94 20.20
C PRO A 63 -21.44 -9.79 18.90
N PRO A 64 -21.87 -10.40 17.79
CA PRO A 64 -21.18 -10.30 16.49
C PRO A 64 -20.91 -8.86 16.05
N GLU A 65 -21.80 -7.92 16.36
CA GLU A 65 -21.70 -6.50 16.00
C GLU A 65 -20.49 -5.84 16.69
N ILE A 66 -20.28 -6.15 17.97
CA ILE A 66 -19.13 -5.63 18.72
C ILE A 66 -17.85 -6.33 18.25
N ALA A 67 -17.92 -7.62 17.93
CA ALA A 67 -16.80 -8.34 17.37
C ALA A 67 -16.34 -7.75 16.02
N VAL A 68 -17.27 -7.29 15.18
CA VAL A 68 -16.97 -6.55 13.94
C VAL A 68 -16.21 -5.27 14.25
N GLN A 69 -16.68 -4.47 15.21
CA GLN A 69 -16.00 -3.23 15.60
C GLN A 69 -14.59 -3.51 16.12
N VAL A 70 -14.40 -4.53 16.96
CA VAL A 70 -13.08 -4.94 17.45
C VAL A 70 -12.19 -5.39 16.28
N ALA A 71 -12.70 -6.22 15.38
CA ALA A 71 -11.94 -6.72 14.24
C ALA A 71 -11.49 -5.63 13.26
N GLN A 72 -12.20 -4.50 13.18
CA GLN A 72 -11.78 -3.34 12.41
C GLN A 72 -10.54 -2.64 12.97
N TYR A 73 -10.11 -2.94 14.20
CA TYR A 73 -8.85 -2.42 14.76
C TYR A 73 -7.70 -3.41 14.68
N LEU A 74 -7.98 -4.67 14.34
CA LEU A 74 -6.97 -5.72 14.20
C LEU A 74 -6.34 -5.69 12.81
N GLU A 75 -5.07 -6.07 12.73
CA GLU A 75 -4.39 -6.38 11.47
C GLU A 75 -4.83 -7.75 10.94
N LEU A 76 -4.75 -7.97 9.62
CA LEU A 76 -5.11 -9.26 9.01
C LEU A 76 -4.32 -10.44 9.58
N ALA A 77 -3.01 -10.23 9.83
CA ALA A 77 -2.17 -11.25 10.45
C ALA A 77 -2.61 -11.58 11.88
N GLU A 78 -3.03 -10.58 12.66
CA GLU A 78 -3.54 -10.77 14.02
C GLU A 78 -4.84 -11.54 14.02
N ILE A 79 -5.78 -11.21 13.12
CA ILE A 79 -7.05 -11.95 12.98
C ILE A 79 -6.76 -13.43 12.74
N HIS A 80 -5.83 -13.76 11.84
CA HIS A 80 -5.45 -15.16 11.56
C HIS A 80 -4.86 -15.86 12.78
N VAL A 81 -4.06 -15.16 13.60
CA VAL A 81 -3.53 -15.71 14.86
C VAL A 81 -4.65 -15.90 15.88
N LEU A 82 -5.53 -14.92 16.05
CA LEU A 82 -6.62 -14.94 17.03
C LEU A 82 -7.69 -15.98 16.70
N GLN A 83 -7.91 -16.28 15.43
CA GLN A 83 -8.75 -17.40 14.99
C GLN A 83 -8.26 -18.77 15.49
N ARG A 84 -7.02 -18.91 15.95
CA ARG A 84 -6.46 -20.17 16.48
C ARG A 84 -6.63 -20.33 17.99
N VAL A 85 -7.07 -19.28 18.70
CA VAL A 85 -7.19 -19.27 20.17
C VAL A 85 -8.26 -20.26 20.67
N SER A 86 -9.43 -20.27 20.05
CA SER A 86 -10.52 -21.20 20.39
C SER A 86 -11.47 -21.41 19.21
N ARG A 87 -12.29 -22.47 19.25
CA ARG A 87 -13.34 -22.70 18.25
C ARG A 87 -14.37 -21.57 18.19
N THR A 88 -14.67 -20.95 19.32
CA THR A 88 -15.59 -19.82 19.42
C THR A 88 -15.01 -18.60 18.70
N TRP A 89 -13.74 -18.29 18.95
CA TRP A 89 -13.04 -17.18 18.28
C TRP A 89 -12.93 -17.42 16.79
N HIS A 90 -12.57 -18.65 16.39
CA HIS A 90 -12.55 -19.03 14.99
C HIS A 90 -13.90 -18.78 14.32
N LYS A 91 -14.99 -19.28 14.92
CA LYS A 91 -16.34 -19.10 14.35
C LYS A 91 -16.75 -17.61 14.28
N LEU A 92 -16.41 -16.82 15.30
CA LEU A 92 -16.75 -15.41 15.38
C LEU A 92 -15.95 -14.57 14.37
N LEU A 93 -14.62 -14.73 14.33
CA LEU A 93 -13.72 -13.97 13.48
C LEU A 93 -13.76 -14.42 12.00
N SER A 94 -14.17 -15.66 11.73
CA SER A 94 -14.44 -16.15 10.36
C SER A 94 -15.88 -15.89 9.92
N SER A 95 -16.70 -15.22 10.74
CA SER A 95 -18.08 -14.91 10.37
C SER A 95 -18.12 -13.89 9.23
N ASN A 96 -19.13 -14.02 8.36
CA ASN A 96 -19.34 -13.13 7.22
C ASN A 96 -19.32 -11.62 7.57
N PRO A 97 -20.01 -11.13 8.63
CA PRO A 97 -19.97 -9.71 8.94
C PRO A 97 -18.56 -9.22 9.32
N VAL A 98 -17.78 -10.03 10.04
CA VAL A 98 -16.39 -9.70 10.39
C VAL A 98 -15.52 -9.68 9.13
N CYS A 99 -15.52 -10.76 8.35
CA CYS A 99 -14.73 -10.85 7.11
C CYS A 99 -15.09 -9.73 6.12
N SER A 100 -16.38 -9.42 5.96
CA SER A 100 -16.86 -8.35 5.09
C SER A 100 -16.42 -6.96 5.55
N ALA A 101 -16.47 -6.69 6.86
CA ALA A 101 -16.03 -5.42 7.41
C ALA A 101 -14.52 -5.22 7.27
N VAL A 102 -13.74 -6.26 7.56
CA VAL A 102 -12.28 -6.26 7.41
C VAL A 102 -11.89 -6.13 5.94
N TYR A 103 -12.53 -6.89 5.05
CA TYR A 103 -12.29 -6.78 3.60
C TYR A 103 -12.59 -5.38 3.08
N ARG A 104 -13.71 -4.77 3.49
CA ARG A 104 -14.07 -3.40 3.10
C ARG A 104 -13.05 -2.37 3.59
N ARG A 105 -12.56 -2.51 4.81
CA ARG A 105 -11.52 -1.61 5.36
C ARG A 105 -10.25 -1.61 4.51
N TYR A 106 -9.82 -2.79 4.05
CA TYR A 106 -8.55 -2.95 3.35
C TYR A 106 -8.66 -2.75 1.84
N SER A 107 -9.77 -3.16 1.21
CA SER A 107 -9.92 -3.11 -0.25
C SER A 107 -10.84 -1.98 -0.73
N GLY A 108 -11.56 -1.30 0.16
CA GLY A 108 -12.67 -0.40 -0.18
C GLY A 108 -13.91 -1.10 -0.77
N ARG A 109 -13.82 -2.39 -1.10
CA ARG A 109 -14.86 -3.15 -1.79
C ARG A 109 -15.77 -3.88 -0.81
N THR A 110 -17.00 -4.13 -1.22
CA THR A 110 -18.00 -4.86 -0.42
C THR A 110 -18.11 -6.30 -0.87
N LEU A 111 -17.97 -7.27 0.03
CA LEU A 111 -18.32 -8.65 -0.28
C LEU A 111 -19.84 -8.78 -0.38
N ASN A 112 -20.31 -9.62 -1.32
CA ASN A 112 -21.71 -9.98 -1.38
C ASN A 112 -22.02 -11.00 -0.27
N PRO A 113 -22.83 -10.67 0.75
CA PRO A 113 -23.04 -11.55 1.89
C PRO A 113 -23.76 -12.85 1.52
N PHE A 114 -24.49 -12.88 0.40
CA PHE A 114 -25.27 -14.05 -0.03
C PHE A 114 -24.48 -15.04 -0.87
N HIS A 115 -23.25 -14.69 -1.27
CA HIS A 115 -22.46 -15.52 -2.17
C HIS A 115 -21.49 -16.39 -1.37
N GLN A 116 -21.59 -17.72 -1.48
CA GLN A 116 -20.64 -18.64 -0.82
C GLN A 116 -19.18 -18.37 -1.23
N ALA A 117 -18.96 -17.85 -2.44
CA ALA A 117 -17.62 -17.46 -2.89
C ALA A 117 -17.03 -16.28 -2.08
N SER A 118 -17.81 -15.52 -1.33
CA SER A 118 -17.31 -14.37 -0.56
C SER A 118 -16.28 -14.75 0.51
N HIS A 119 -16.46 -15.91 1.16
CA HIS A 119 -15.47 -16.42 2.10
C HIS A 119 -14.18 -16.84 1.38
N HIS A 120 -14.29 -17.39 0.17
CA HIS A 120 -13.14 -17.74 -0.65
C HIS A 120 -12.37 -16.49 -1.11
N ILE A 121 -13.08 -15.46 -1.60
CA ILE A 121 -12.51 -14.16 -2.00
C ILE A 121 -11.78 -13.51 -0.82
N TYR A 122 -12.42 -13.45 0.35
CA TYR A 122 -11.78 -12.93 1.56
C TYR A 122 -10.50 -13.69 1.91
N ASN A 123 -10.54 -15.02 1.91
CA ASN A 123 -9.38 -15.83 2.25
C ASN A 123 -8.24 -15.67 1.25
N GLN A 124 -8.54 -15.59 -0.05
CA GLN A 124 -7.55 -15.31 -1.08
C GLN A 124 -6.93 -13.94 -0.87
N TYR A 125 -7.75 -12.91 -0.66
CA TYR A 125 -7.30 -11.55 -0.39
C TYR A 125 -6.43 -11.48 0.88
N ALA A 126 -6.90 -12.04 1.99
CA ALA A 126 -6.17 -12.02 3.27
C ALA A 126 -4.82 -12.74 3.15
N LYS A 127 -4.77 -13.90 2.49
CA LYS A 127 -3.51 -14.61 2.23
C LYS A 127 -2.55 -13.79 1.38
N GLN A 128 -3.03 -13.23 0.27
CA GLN A 128 -2.23 -12.39 -0.62
C GLN A 128 -1.71 -11.16 0.12
N ARG A 129 -2.57 -10.50 0.88
CA ARG A 129 -2.23 -9.31 1.64
C ARG A 129 -1.19 -9.58 2.73
N ILE A 130 -1.33 -10.66 3.49
CA ILE A 130 -0.33 -11.08 4.48
C ILE A 130 1.01 -11.39 3.81
N ARG A 131 1.00 -12.02 2.63
CA ARG A 131 2.22 -12.29 1.85
C ARG A 131 2.90 -11.00 1.40
N LEU A 132 2.15 -10.01 0.92
CA LEU A 132 2.67 -8.69 0.59
C LEU A 132 3.30 -8.04 1.82
N GLU A 133 2.59 -7.99 2.95
CA GLU A 133 3.12 -7.41 4.18
C GLU A 133 4.42 -8.09 4.64
N ARG A 134 4.62 -9.38 4.35
CA ARG A 134 5.82 -10.12 4.74
C ARG A 134 6.92 -10.15 3.68
N GLY A 135 6.62 -9.72 2.45
CA GLY A 135 7.51 -9.96 1.31
C GLY A 135 7.71 -11.45 1.04
N GLU A 136 6.65 -12.25 1.19
CA GLU A 136 6.62 -13.71 1.01
C GLU A 136 5.80 -14.11 -0.22
N PRO A 137 6.33 -13.95 -1.44
CA PRO A 137 5.58 -14.23 -2.67
C PRO A 137 5.21 -15.72 -2.82
N SER A 138 4.17 -15.98 -3.60
CA SER A 138 3.71 -17.35 -3.90
C SER A 138 4.58 -18.03 -4.97
N SER A 139 5.11 -17.24 -5.91
CA SER A 139 6.03 -17.71 -6.95
C SER A 139 6.98 -16.60 -7.38
N ALA A 140 8.08 -16.99 -8.03
CA ALA A 140 9.01 -16.06 -8.66
C ALA A 140 9.26 -16.44 -10.12
N LEU A 141 9.39 -15.43 -10.96
CA LEU A 141 9.83 -15.52 -12.34
C LEU A 141 11.18 -14.79 -12.46
N ARG A 142 12.13 -15.41 -13.14
CA ARG A 142 13.40 -14.77 -13.50
C ARG A 142 13.65 -14.98 -14.98
N ARG A 143 13.94 -13.89 -15.68
CA ARG A 143 14.17 -13.90 -17.12
C ARG A 143 15.36 -13.02 -17.46
N ARG A 144 16.21 -13.52 -18.35
CA ARG A 144 17.15 -12.66 -19.08
C ARG A 144 16.36 -11.99 -20.19
N GLU A 145 16.16 -10.69 -20.05
CA GLU A 145 15.58 -9.86 -21.11
C GLU A 145 16.68 -9.36 -22.04
N PRO A 146 16.35 -8.88 -23.26
CA PRO A 146 17.33 -8.26 -24.12
C PRO A 146 17.96 -7.04 -23.41
N SER A 147 19.27 -6.87 -23.64
CA SER A 147 20.21 -5.97 -22.98
C SER A 147 19.93 -4.45 -23.08
N HIS A 148 18.72 -4.02 -23.42
CA HIS A 148 18.42 -2.64 -23.84
C HIS A 148 17.22 -1.98 -23.16
N ILE A 149 16.67 -2.53 -22.08
CA ILE A 149 15.59 -1.86 -21.35
C ILE A 149 16.17 -0.66 -20.59
N SER A 150 15.88 0.56 -21.06
CA SER A 150 16.22 1.79 -20.35
C SER A 150 15.34 1.96 -19.12
N PRO A 151 15.91 2.08 -17.91
CA PRO A 151 15.16 2.36 -16.67
C PRO A 151 14.20 3.56 -16.76
N ALA A 152 14.64 4.63 -17.42
CA ALA A 152 13.90 5.88 -17.53
C ALA A 152 12.63 5.77 -18.38
N CYS A 153 12.53 4.71 -19.19
CA CYS A 153 11.43 4.50 -20.12
C CYS A 153 10.71 3.19 -19.83
N LEU A 154 10.68 2.73 -18.58
CA LEU A 154 9.96 1.52 -18.15
C LEU A 154 8.76 1.91 -17.29
N ASP A 155 7.57 1.42 -17.61
CA ASP A 155 6.40 1.49 -16.73
C ASP A 155 5.70 0.14 -16.58
N TYR A 156 4.83 0.01 -15.59
CA TYR A 156 4.21 -1.25 -15.19
C TYR A 156 2.76 -1.05 -14.76
N SER A 157 1.85 -1.92 -15.19
CA SER A 157 0.48 -1.93 -14.69
C SER A 157 -0.16 -3.31 -14.86
N ASN A 158 -0.77 -3.83 -13.79
CA ASN A 158 -1.65 -4.99 -13.82
C ASN A 158 -1.03 -6.21 -14.52
N GLY A 159 0.14 -6.63 -14.06
CA GLY A 159 0.84 -7.79 -14.65
C GLY A 159 1.53 -7.53 -16.00
N ARG A 160 1.45 -6.31 -16.55
CA ARG A 160 2.12 -5.91 -17.79
C ARG A 160 3.19 -4.88 -17.51
N TYR A 161 4.24 -4.88 -18.31
CA TYR A 161 5.23 -3.81 -18.32
C TYR A 161 5.49 -3.34 -19.73
N ALA A 162 5.76 -2.05 -19.85
CA ALA A 162 6.02 -1.38 -21.11
C ALA A 162 7.40 -0.74 -21.06
N TRP A 163 8.13 -0.80 -22.17
CA TRP A 163 9.38 -0.06 -22.32
C TRP A 163 9.51 0.52 -23.72
N THR A 164 10.36 1.52 -23.88
CA THR A 164 10.76 1.97 -25.21
C THR A 164 11.87 1.07 -25.75
N GLY A 165 11.70 0.53 -26.96
CA GLY A 165 12.72 -0.18 -27.72
C GLY A 165 13.82 0.77 -28.23
N GLU A 166 14.05 0.84 -29.54
CA GLU A 166 14.99 1.77 -30.19
C GLU A 166 14.55 3.26 -30.07
N MET A 167 14.02 3.67 -28.92
CA MET A 167 13.45 4.98 -28.61
C MET A 167 12.30 5.42 -29.53
N THR A 168 11.81 4.57 -30.45
CA THR A 168 10.76 4.90 -31.43
C THR A 168 9.54 3.99 -31.34
N THR A 169 9.70 2.86 -30.65
CA THR A 169 8.67 1.83 -30.49
C THR A 169 8.44 1.60 -29.02
N VAL A 170 7.19 1.54 -28.59
CA VAL A 170 6.78 1.08 -27.26
C VAL A 170 6.50 -0.41 -27.34
N VAL A 171 7.19 -1.20 -26.54
CA VAL A 171 6.94 -2.63 -26.39
C VAL A 171 6.18 -2.84 -25.10
N VAL A 172 5.06 -3.55 -25.15
CA VAL A 172 4.28 -3.94 -23.98
C VAL A 172 4.33 -5.46 -23.89
N GLN A 173 4.68 -5.98 -22.73
CA GLN A 173 4.72 -7.42 -22.47
C GLN A 173 3.88 -7.78 -21.24
N ASP A 174 3.06 -8.80 -21.42
CA ASP A 174 2.31 -9.43 -20.35
C ASP A 174 3.17 -10.52 -19.67
N MET A 175 3.35 -10.42 -18.36
CA MET A 175 4.23 -11.33 -17.62
C MET A 175 3.68 -12.75 -17.53
N CYS A 176 2.36 -12.91 -17.56
CA CYS A 176 1.70 -14.19 -17.34
C CYS A 176 1.54 -14.98 -18.64
N SER A 177 1.07 -14.31 -19.69
CA SER A 177 0.83 -14.91 -21.00
C SER A 177 2.03 -14.86 -21.94
N HIS A 178 3.04 -14.04 -21.62
CA HIS A 178 4.18 -13.71 -22.50
C HIS A 178 3.81 -13.03 -23.82
N ALA A 179 2.55 -12.65 -23.99
CA ALA A 179 2.11 -11.88 -25.15
C ALA A 179 2.88 -10.56 -25.22
N MET A 180 3.37 -10.23 -26.40
CA MET A 180 4.10 -9.00 -26.68
C MET A 180 3.35 -8.21 -27.74
N GLN A 181 3.17 -6.93 -27.47
CA GLN A 181 2.60 -5.96 -28.40
C GLN A 181 3.61 -4.84 -28.64
N MET A 182 3.64 -4.31 -29.87
CA MET A 182 4.57 -3.26 -30.26
C MET A 182 3.79 -2.12 -30.91
N PHE A 183 3.98 -0.92 -30.39
CA PHE A 183 3.31 0.29 -30.86
C PHE A 183 4.35 1.29 -31.35
N CYS A 184 4.11 1.90 -32.50
CA CYS A 184 4.95 2.97 -33.03
C CYS A 184 4.08 4.08 -33.59
N THR A 185 4.63 5.29 -33.64
CA THR A 185 4.00 6.40 -34.36
C THR A 185 4.22 6.21 -35.87
N GLU A 186 3.32 6.74 -36.70
CA GLU A 186 3.42 6.63 -38.16
C GLU A 186 4.78 7.14 -38.69
N ASN A 187 5.30 8.20 -38.08
CA ASN A 187 6.57 8.82 -38.45
C ASN A 187 7.78 8.26 -37.69
N ARG A 188 7.60 7.24 -36.84
CA ARG A 188 8.63 6.67 -35.95
C ARG A 188 9.38 7.74 -35.15
N GLU A 189 8.63 8.69 -34.61
CA GLU A 189 9.17 9.76 -33.78
C GLU A 189 9.84 9.20 -32.51
N ARG A 190 10.87 9.89 -32.03
CA ARG A 190 11.52 9.54 -30.78
C ARG A 190 10.59 9.81 -29.60
N ILE A 191 10.45 8.81 -28.74
CA ILE A 191 9.65 8.77 -27.53
C ILE A 191 10.57 9.09 -26.35
N GLY A 192 10.16 10.05 -25.52
CA GLY A 192 10.90 10.46 -24.32
C GLY A 192 10.33 9.89 -23.02
N HIS A 193 9.01 9.74 -22.94
CA HIS A 193 8.34 9.27 -21.72
C HIS A 193 7.22 8.30 -22.10
N ILE A 194 6.99 7.31 -21.24
CA ILE A 194 5.86 6.38 -21.38
C ILE A 194 5.14 6.22 -20.04
N ARG A 195 3.85 5.91 -20.12
CA ARG A 195 3.02 5.48 -19.00
C ARG A 195 2.09 4.38 -19.45
N LEU A 196 1.90 3.38 -18.60
CA LEU A 196 1.10 2.20 -18.84
C LEU A 196 -0.03 2.15 -17.82
N SER A 197 -1.22 1.85 -18.30
CA SER A 197 -2.37 1.49 -17.47
C SER A 197 -2.86 0.09 -17.86
N GLU A 198 -3.93 -0.35 -17.22
CA GLU A 198 -4.61 -1.60 -17.51
C GLU A 198 -5.28 -1.64 -18.91
N LEU A 199 -5.64 -0.48 -19.49
CA LEU A 199 -6.34 -0.40 -20.79
C LEU A 199 -5.53 0.25 -21.90
N ILE A 200 -4.69 1.26 -21.58
CA ILE A 200 -3.95 2.03 -22.57
C ILE A 200 -2.46 2.13 -22.25
N VAL A 201 -1.66 2.39 -23.27
CA VAL A 201 -0.29 2.89 -23.15
C VAL A 201 -0.21 4.28 -23.77
N ALA A 202 0.39 5.22 -23.05
CA ALA A 202 0.60 6.59 -23.51
C ALA A 202 2.09 6.89 -23.62
N ALA A 203 2.50 7.54 -24.70
CA ALA A 203 3.88 7.91 -24.96
C ALA A 203 3.97 9.39 -25.39
N VAL A 204 4.96 10.10 -24.88
CA VAL A 204 5.23 11.49 -25.26
C VAL A 204 6.43 11.56 -26.19
N THR A 205 6.24 12.16 -27.36
CA THR A 205 7.32 12.35 -28.34
C THR A 205 8.13 13.60 -28.02
N LEU A 206 9.36 13.66 -28.55
CA LEU A 206 10.20 14.87 -28.47
C LEU A 206 9.59 16.08 -29.20
N ARG A 207 8.50 15.93 -29.96
CA ARG A 207 7.79 17.05 -30.58
C ARG A 207 6.64 17.60 -29.74
N GLY A 208 6.40 17.03 -28.55
CA GLY A 208 5.34 17.48 -27.65
C GLY A 208 3.95 16.94 -28.03
N TYR A 209 3.89 15.78 -28.68
CA TYR A 209 2.65 15.03 -28.87
C TYR A 209 2.58 13.90 -27.86
N CYS A 210 1.40 13.68 -27.28
CA CYS A 210 1.10 12.48 -26.54
C CYS A 210 0.30 11.54 -27.44
N HIS A 211 0.89 10.39 -27.76
CA HIS A 211 0.22 9.30 -28.47
C HIS A 211 -0.29 8.29 -27.46
N VAL A 212 -1.49 7.78 -27.69
CA VAL A 212 -2.15 6.83 -26.80
C VAL A 212 -2.67 5.68 -27.65
N TRP A 213 -2.39 4.45 -27.22
CA TRP A 213 -2.86 3.22 -27.86
C TRP A 213 -3.68 2.40 -26.89
N ASN A 214 -4.79 1.85 -27.37
CA ASN A 214 -5.59 0.89 -26.63
C ASN A 214 -4.94 -0.50 -26.74
N LEU A 215 -4.70 -1.14 -25.60
CA LEU A 215 -4.00 -2.43 -25.53
C LEU A 215 -4.85 -3.59 -26.06
N GLN A 216 -6.17 -3.44 -26.09
CA GLN A 216 -7.09 -4.49 -26.53
C GLN A 216 -7.53 -4.31 -28.00
N THR A 217 -7.89 -3.09 -28.39
CA THR A 217 -8.41 -2.80 -29.74
C THR A 217 -7.32 -2.39 -30.73
N GLU A 218 -6.11 -2.08 -30.24
CA GLU A 218 -4.99 -1.53 -31.02
C GLU A 218 -5.29 -0.17 -31.69
N GLU A 219 -6.46 0.42 -31.40
CA GLU A 219 -6.80 1.77 -31.82
C GLU A 219 -5.83 2.79 -31.21
N SER A 220 -5.55 3.84 -31.97
CA SER A 220 -4.65 4.91 -31.54
C SER A 220 -5.29 6.28 -31.67
N ALA A 221 -4.85 7.21 -30.83
CA ALA A 221 -5.10 8.62 -30.99
C ALA A 221 -3.92 9.42 -30.45
N TYR A 222 -3.92 10.71 -30.71
CA TYR A 222 -2.90 11.61 -30.18
C TYR A 222 -3.47 12.99 -29.94
N PHE A 223 -2.79 13.75 -29.10
CA PHE A 223 -3.09 15.16 -28.86
C PHE A 223 -1.80 15.93 -28.62
N ARG A 224 -1.85 17.24 -28.87
CA ARG A 224 -0.71 18.14 -28.68
C ARG A 224 -0.68 18.64 -27.25
N LEU A 225 0.50 18.59 -26.64
CA LEU A 225 0.73 19.17 -25.32
C LEU A 225 0.96 20.68 -25.43
N PRO A 226 0.46 21.50 -24.48
CA PRO A 226 0.75 22.93 -24.42
C PRO A 226 2.26 23.23 -24.32
N SER A 227 2.99 22.36 -23.62
CA SER A 227 4.44 22.47 -23.43
C SER A 227 5.07 21.08 -23.31
N ARG A 228 6.37 20.97 -23.60
CA ARG A 228 7.17 19.78 -23.28
C ARG A 228 7.65 19.77 -21.83
N LEU A 229 7.54 20.90 -21.13
CA LEU A 229 7.97 21.08 -19.75
C LEU A 229 6.83 20.77 -18.77
N PHE A 230 6.23 19.59 -18.89
CA PHE A 230 5.35 19.08 -17.84
C PHE A 230 6.20 18.53 -16.68
N HIS A 231 5.67 18.57 -15.46
CA HIS A 231 6.35 18.07 -14.27
C HIS A 231 5.70 16.83 -13.67
N LEU A 232 4.51 16.45 -14.15
CA LEU A 232 3.80 15.23 -13.77
C LEU A 232 3.14 14.63 -15.01
N PHE A 233 3.18 13.31 -15.11
CA PHE A 233 2.51 12.53 -16.16
C PHE A 233 1.88 11.27 -15.55
N ALA A 234 0.55 11.24 -15.48
CA ALA A 234 -0.22 10.14 -14.92
C ALA A 234 -1.18 9.53 -15.94
N VAL A 235 -1.37 8.21 -15.87
CA VAL A 235 -2.31 7.46 -16.70
C VAL A 235 -3.02 6.42 -15.86
N ARG A 236 -4.35 6.30 -16.02
CA ARG A 236 -5.17 5.27 -15.39
C ARG A 236 -6.41 5.01 -16.22
N GLY A 237 -6.80 3.74 -16.40
CA GLY A 237 -7.92 3.38 -17.27
C GLY A 237 -7.72 3.93 -18.67
N THR A 238 -8.62 4.79 -19.13
CA THR A 238 -8.54 5.45 -20.45
C THR A 238 -8.08 6.90 -20.37
N LYS A 239 -7.68 7.38 -19.20
CA LYS A 239 -7.40 8.80 -18.94
C LYS A 239 -5.92 9.07 -18.78
N VAL A 240 -5.53 10.23 -19.26
CA VAL A 240 -4.16 10.75 -19.24
C VAL A 240 -4.18 12.15 -18.63
N ALA A 241 -3.26 12.45 -17.72
CA ALA A 241 -3.11 13.80 -17.16
C ALA A 241 -1.66 14.26 -17.16
N PHE A 242 -1.52 15.58 -17.33
CA PHE A 242 -0.25 16.29 -17.29
C PHE A 242 -0.34 17.51 -16.37
N GLY A 243 0.66 17.69 -15.52
CA GLY A 243 0.84 18.91 -14.72
C GLY A 243 1.78 19.90 -15.39
N PHE A 244 1.35 21.15 -15.55
CA PHE A 244 2.15 22.25 -16.09
C PHE A 244 2.25 23.39 -15.08
N LYS A 245 3.45 23.93 -14.87
CA LYS A 245 3.62 25.16 -14.09
C LYS A 245 3.38 26.35 -15.00
N ASP A 246 2.49 27.27 -14.60
CA ASP A 246 2.33 28.54 -15.27
C ASP A 246 3.36 29.54 -14.71
N PRO A 247 4.39 29.91 -15.49
CA PRO A 247 5.41 30.85 -15.01
C PRO A 247 4.87 32.27 -14.79
N ALA A 248 3.74 32.64 -15.40
CA ALA A 248 3.18 33.99 -15.30
C ALA A 248 2.21 34.13 -14.12
N ALA A 249 1.36 33.12 -13.89
CA ALA A 249 0.35 33.16 -12.83
C ALA A 249 0.82 32.55 -11.50
N GLY A 250 1.93 31.79 -11.50
CA GLY A 250 2.39 31.02 -10.35
C GLY A 250 1.49 29.81 -10.01
N ASN A 251 0.36 29.65 -10.72
CA ASN A 251 -0.52 28.51 -10.53
C ASN A 251 -0.05 27.30 -11.33
N THR A 252 -0.47 26.12 -10.91
CA THR A 252 -0.29 24.90 -11.68
C THR A 252 -1.57 24.60 -12.47
N VAL A 253 -1.43 24.25 -13.74
CA VAL A 253 -2.54 23.82 -14.59
C VAL A 253 -2.40 22.33 -14.84
N VAL A 254 -3.45 21.56 -14.54
CA VAL A 254 -3.53 20.15 -14.89
C VAL A 254 -4.39 19.99 -16.13
N MET A 255 -3.82 19.42 -17.18
CA MET A 255 -4.55 19.00 -18.38
C MET A 255 -4.91 17.54 -18.25
N GLN A 256 -6.20 17.24 -18.32
CA GLN A 256 -6.72 15.88 -18.46
C GLN A 256 -7.14 15.64 -19.92
N TRP A 257 -6.96 14.42 -20.38
CA TRP A 257 -7.47 13.93 -21.66
C TRP A 257 -8.02 12.52 -21.48
N ASP A 258 -9.16 12.22 -22.09
CA ASP A 258 -9.76 10.89 -22.07
C ASP A 258 -9.75 10.25 -23.46
N PHE A 259 -9.29 9.00 -23.53
CA PHE A 259 -9.18 8.26 -24.78
C PHE A 259 -10.54 7.98 -25.40
N ASN A 260 -11.57 7.69 -24.60
CA ASN A 260 -12.86 7.30 -25.17
C ASN A 260 -13.59 8.50 -25.80
N SER A 261 -13.67 9.61 -25.07
CA SER A 261 -14.35 10.81 -25.54
C SER A 261 -13.49 11.67 -26.48
N ARG A 262 -12.16 11.48 -26.48
CA ARG A 262 -11.17 12.35 -27.16
C ARG A 262 -11.20 13.80 -26.67
N VAL A 263 -11.84 14.07 -25.52
CA VAL A 263 -11.98 15.41 -24.96
C VAL A 263 -10.80 15.72 -24.04
N SER A 264 -10.29 16.95 -24.14
CA SER A 264 -9.36 17.50 -23.16
C SER A 264 -10.06 18.51 -22.25
N ARG A 265 -9.71 18.46 -20.97
CA ARG A 265 -10.16 19.39 -19.93
C ARG A 265 -8.95 19.95 -19.21
N THR A 266 -9.07 21.17 -18.70
CA THR A 266 -8.01 21.78 -17.89
C THR A 266 -8.59 22.23 -16.56
N VAL A 267 -7.80 22.09 -15.50
CA VAL A 267 -8.15 22.56 -14.16
C VAL A 267 -6.96 23.35 -13.63
N VAL A 268 -7.23 24.55 -13.17
CA VAL A 268 -6.26 25.34 -12.41
C VAL A 268 -6.26 24.79 -10.99
N VAL A 269 -5.09 24.38 -10.52
CA VAL A 269 -4.88 23.86 -9.18
C VAL A 269 -3.89 24.75 -8.42
N ALA A 270 -3.84 24.55 -7.10
CA ALA A 270 -2.89 25.28 -6.26
C ALA A 270 -1.44 25.05 -6.71
N ASP A 271 -0.57 26.00 -6.37
CA ASP A 271 0.87 25.81 -6.60
C ASP A 271 1.40 24.67 -5.72
N HIS A 272 2.61 24.20 -6.04
CA HIS A 272 3.29 23.09 -5.36
C HIS A 272 2.53 21.78 -5.42
N LEU A 273 1.93 21.51 -6.59
CA LEU A 273 1.40 20.21 -6.95
C LEU A 273 2.48 19.14 -6.81
N VAL A 274 2.20 18.13 -5.98
CA VAL A 274 3.13 17.05 -5.63
C VAL A 274 2.76 15.76 -6.35
N PHE A 275 1.46 15.53 -6.56
CA PHE A 275 0.95 14.27 -7.08
C PHE A 275 -0.41 14.46 -7.75
N ILE A 276 -0.66 13.69 -8.81
CA ILE A 276 -1.95 13.62 -9.51
C ILE A 276 -2.33 12.16 -9.74
N ASP A 277 -3.63 11.87 -9.65
CA ASP A 277 -4.20 10.57 -9.98
C ASP A 277 -5.65 10.73 -10.44
N PHE A 278 -6.26 9.65 -10.90
CA PHE A 278 -7.67 9.62 -11.29
C PHE A 278 -8.48 8.79 -10.31
N HIS A 279 -9.79 9.03 -10.22
CA HIS A 279 -10.73 8.09 -9.63
C HIS A 279 -11.05 6.96 -10.65
N PRO A 280 -11.25 5.68 -10.25
CA PRO A 280 -11.26 4.57 -11.21
C PRO A 280 -12.61 4.46 -11.92
N THR A 281 -13.68 4.93 -11.29
CA THR A 281 -15.06 4.82 -11.80
C THR A 281 -15.72 6.17 -12.05
N LEU A 282 -15.22 7.25 -11.43
CA LEU A 282 -15.82 8.57 -11.54
C LEU A 282 -14.95 9.41 -12.45
N ASP A 283 -15.55 10.39 -13.12
CA ASP A 283 -14.79 11.39 -13.84
C ASP A 283 -14.25 12.47 -12.92
N CYS A 284 -13.33 12.04 -12.05
CA CYS A 284 -12.67 12.93 -11.11
C CYS A 284 -11.15 12.80 -11.18
N LEU A 285 -10.49 13.95 -11.20
CA LEU A 285 -9.06 14.11 -11.03
C LEU A 285 -8.77 14.36 -9.54
N ILE A 286 -7.75 13.70 -9.02
CA ILE A 286 -7.26 13.89 -7.65
C ILE A 286 -5.91 14.59 -7.75
N SER A 287 -5.74 15.66 -6.99
CA SER A 287 -4.51 16.43 -6.92
C SER A 287 -4.09 16.59 -5.47
N ILE A 288 -2.80 16.45 -5.19
CA ILE A 288 -2.24 16.63 -3.85
C ILE A 288 -1.23 17.76 -3.88
N HIS A 289 -1.45 18.74 -3.02
CA HIS A 289 -0.66 19.98 -2.92
C HIS A 289 0.02 20.06 -1.58
N LEU A 290 1.25 20.57 -1.56
CA LEU A 290 1.88 20.99 -0.31
C LEU A 290 1.48 22.44 -0.03
N GLN A 291 1.00 22.70 1.19
CA GLN A 291 0.48 23.99 1.62
C GLN A 291 1.10 24.41 2.94
N ARG A 292 1.11 25.73 3.16
CA ARG A 292 1.58 26.37 4.38
C ARG A 292 0.39 26.68 5.31
N THR A 293 0.50 26.42 6.60
CA THR A 293 -0.59 26.60 7.59
C THR A 293 -0.60 27.96 8.25
N ASP A 294 0.50 28.70 8.22
CA ASP A 294 0.67 29.95 8.98
C ASP A 294 0.02 31.18 8.34
N GLY A 295 -0.71 31.01 7.23
CA GLY A 295 -1.41 32.09 6.53
C GLY A 295 -0.49 33.14 5.92
N VAL A 296 0.82 32.86 5.83
CA VAL A 296 1.76 33.77 5.18
C VAL A 296 1.69 33.55 3.68
N ASP A 297 0.90 34.39 3.01
CA ASP A 297 0.84 34.49 1.56
C ASP A 297 2.14 35.16 1.05
N GLY A 298 3.18 34.34 0.89
CA GLY A 298 4.46 34.76 0.32
C GLY A 298 5.00 33.68 -0.62
N PRO A 299 5.83 34.07 -1.61
CA PRO A 299 6.54 33.10 -2.43
C PRO A 299 7.33 32.19 -1.51
N TRP A 300 7.29 30.88 -1.76
CA TRP A 300 8.04 29.94 -0.94
C TRP A 300 9.51 30.30 -1.02
N ASP A 301 10.17 30.33 0.15
CA ASP A 301 11.62 30.35 0.18
C ASP A 301 12.11 29.20 -0.70
N LEU A 302 13.12 29.46 -1.54
CA LEU A 302 13.79 28.42 -2.33
C LEU A 302 14.23 27.22 -1.45
N GLU A 303 14.34 27.45 -0.15
CA GLU A 303 14.70 26.44 0.83
C GLU A 303 13.61 25.40 1.13
N GLY A 304 12.31 25.74 1.00
CA GLY A 304 11.16 24.91 1.35
C GLY A 304 10.26 25.50 2.45
N VAL A 305 9.25 24.75 2.87
CA VAL A 305 8.31 25.15 3.95
C VAL A 305 8.70 24.50 5.27
N PRO A 306 8.76 25.23 6.39
CA PRO A 306 8.99 24.62 7.71
C PRO A 306 8.03 23.46 7.96
N CYS A 307 8.54 22.30 8.42
CA CYS A 307 7.76 21.07 8.53
C CYS A 307 6.57 21.20 9.49
N ASN A 308 6.72 22.01 10.55
CA ASN A 308 5.65 22.31 11.51
C ASN A 308 4.56 23.25 10.93
N ALA A 309 4.86 23.96 9.85
CA ALA A 309 3.95 24.84 9.12
C ALA A 309 3.47 24.20 7.80
N ALA A 310 3.84 22.95 7.53
CA ALA A 310 3.56 22.28 6.27
C ALA A 310 2.42 21.26 6.42
N GLN A 311 1.47 21.29 5.49
CA GLN A 311 0.37 20.33 5.40
C GLN A 311 0.13 19.92 3.95
N LEU A 312 -0.51 18.79 3.74
CA LEU A 312 -0.95 18.36 2.42
C LEU A 312 -2.44 18.66 2.26
N GLN A 313 -2.82 19.19 1.10
CA GLN A 313 -4.21 19.32 0.70
C GLN A 313 -4.49 18.35 -0.44
N VAL A 314 -5.41 17.42 -0.20
CA VAL A 314 -5.94 16.50 -1.19
C VAL A 314 -7.20 17.11 -1.75
N VAL A 315 -7.22 17.38 -3.06
CA VAL A 315 -8.34 18.02 -3.75
C VAL A 315 -8.84 17.11 -4.86
N LYS A 316 -10.12 16.78 -4.79
CA LYS A 316 -10.87 15.99 -5.77
C LYS A 316 -11.66 16.95 -6.66
N HIS A 317 -11.39 16.90 -7.96
CA HIS A 317 -12.03 17.71 -8.99
C HIS A 317 -12.89 16.80 -9.84
N CYS A 318 -14.20 16.82 -9.65
CA CYS A 318 -15.14 16.01 -10.42
C CYS A 318 -15.77 16.83 -11.53
N PHE A 319 -15.78 16.27 -12.74
CA PHE A 319 -16.36 16.93 -13.90
C PHE A 319 -17.76 16.39 -14.13
N ASP A 320 -18.75 17.26 -14.00
CA ASP A 320 -20.12 16.99 -14.41
C ASP A 320 -20.32 17.60 -15.80
N ASP A 321 -20.86 16.82 -16.73
CA ASP A 321 -21.13 17.25 -18.10
C ASP A 321 -22.14 18.43 -18.16
N SER A 322 -22.89 18.67 -17.09
CA SER A 322 -23.94 19.69 -17.05
C SER A 322 -23.49 21.09 -16.62
N SER A 323 -22.45 21.23 -15.78
CA SER A 323 -22.19 22.47 -15.05
C SER A 323 -20.94 23.24 -15.49
N GLY A 324 -20.12 22.70 -16.40
CA GLY A 324 -18.93 23.35 -16.97
C GLY A 324 -17.81 23.69 -15.98
N THR A 325 -18.09 23.70 -14.67
CA THR A 325 -17.16 23.95 -13.58
C THR A 325 -17.00 22.68 -12.74
N PRO A 326 -15.77 22.26 -12.44
CA PRO A 326 -15.57 21.04 -11.67
C PRO A 326 -16.08 21.20 -10.24
N GLN A 327 -16.81 20.22 -9.74
CA GLN A 327 -17.15 20.14 -8.32
C GLN A 327 -15.88 19.79 -7.54
N THR A 328 -15.53 20.64 -6.58
CA THR A 328 -14.29 20.49 -5.81
C THR A 328 -14.60 20.07 -4.38
N ALA A 329 -14.02 18.96 -3.94
CA ALA A 329 -13.95 18.56 -2.53
C ALA A 329 -12.49 18.58 -2.06
N SER A 330 -12.23 19.04 -0.85
CA SER A 330 -10.86 19.09 -0.30
C SER A 330 -10.76 18.48 1.09
N LYS A 331 -9.61 17.87 1.36
CA LYS A 331 -9.25 17.26 2.65
C LYS A 331 -7.82 17.67 3.01
N ILE A 332 -7.63 18.14 4.23
CA ILE A 332 -6.32 18.51 4.76
C ILE A 332 -5.72 17.30 5.49
N MET A 333 -4.40 17.11 5.34
CA MET A 333 -3.64 16.06 5.99
C MET A 333 -2.34 16.63 6.57
N THR A 334 -2.10 16.35 7.85
CA THR A 334 -0.85 16.77 8.51
C THR A 334 0.31 15.88 8.07
N LEU A 335 1.48 16.48 7.87
CA LEU A 335 2.72 15.71 7.65
C LEU A 335 3.14 14.94 8.92
N PRO A 336 3.91 13.85 8.79
CA PRO A 336 4.51 13.16 9.93
C PRO A 336 5.40 14.12 10.72
N ARG A 337 5.39 14.00 12.05
CA ARG A 337 6.27 14.80 12.90
C ARG A 337 7.71 14.32 12.72
N LEU A 338 8.61 15.25 12.42
CA LEU A 338 10.06 15.07 12.49
C LEU A 338 10.55 15.53 13.87
N GLU A 339 11.66 14.95 14.34
CA GLU A 339 12.13 15.16 15.72
C GLU A 339 12.57 16.61 15.99
N ASP A 340 13.07 17.31 14.98
CA ASP A 340 13.56 18.68 15.11
C ASP A 340 12.63 19.69 14.41
N SER A 341 12.44 20.86 15.03
CA SER A 341 11.59 21.94 14.51
C SER A 341 12.15 22.68 13.29
N ASP A 342 13.45 22.52 13.00
CA ASP A 342 14.15 23.31 11.99
C ASP A 342 14.18 22.65 10.59
N TRP A 343 13.37 21.61 10.38
CA TRP A 343 13.30 20.93 9.09
C TRP A 343 12.40 21.70 8.13
N VAL A 344 12.84 21.81 6.88
CA VAL A 344 12.08 22.35 5.76
C VAL A 344 11.74 21.24 4.79
N VAL A 345 10.52 21.27 4.26
CA VAL A 345 9.94 20.28 3.35
C VAL A 345 9.69 20.93 2.00
N ARG A 346 10.04 20.24 0.91
CA ARG A 346 9.76 20.69 -0.46
C ARG A 346 9.44 19.52 -1.39
N PRO A 347 8.63 19.73 -2.44
CA PRO A 347 8.44 18.74 -3.49
C PRO A 347 9.74 18.47 -4.23
N ASN A 348 9.98 17.22 -4.62
CA ASN A 348 11.07 16.86 -5.53
C ASN A 348 10.53 16.17 -6.78
N ALA A 349 10.30 16.96 -7.83
CA ALA A 349 9.77 16.48 -9.11
C ALA A 349 10.73 15.50 -9.81
N TRP A 350 12.05 15.70 -9.69
CA TRP A 350 13.03 14.80 -10.33
C TRP A 350 12.99 13.40 -9.72
N LEU A 351 12.84 13.29 -8.40
CA LEU A 351 12.63 11.99 -7.77
C LEU A 351 11.25 11.41 -8.13
N SER A 352 10.18 12.22 -8.13
CA SER A 352 8.84 11.77 -8.56
C SER A 352 8.87 11.14 -9.96
N GLU A 353 9.57 11.77 -10.90
CA GLU A 353 9.69 11.31 -12.29
C GLU A 353 10.32 9.91 -12.37
N GLN A 354 11.31 9.60 -11.53
CA GLN A 354 11.93 8.27 -11.46
C GLN A 354 10.94 7.18 -11.03
N PHE A 355 9.83 7.57 -10.38
CA PHE A 355 8.74 6.68 -9.98
C PHE A 355 7.57 6.71 -10.96
N ASN A 356 7.77 7.27 -12.16
CA ASN A 356 6.72 7.50 -13.15
C ASN A 356 5.52 8.28 -12.57
N ASP A 357 5.77 9.17 -11.61
CA ASP A 357 4.74 9.96 -10.92
C ASP A 357 3.65 9.12 -10.24
N ARG A 358 3.90 7.83 -9.97
CA ARG A 358 2.98 6.95 -9.22
C ARG A 358 2.99 7.20 -7.72
N ALA A 359 3.96 7.97 -7.24
CA ALA A 359 4.02 8.44 -5.88
C ALA A 359 4.51 9.89 -5.88
N GLY A 360 3.88 10.74 -5.07
CA GLY A 360 4.37 12.09 -4.82
C GLY A 360 5.56 12.05 -3.88
N ILE A 361 6.58 12.87 -4.11
CA ILE A 361 7.80 12.86 -3.29
C ILE A 361 8.05 14.24 -2.69
N LEU A 362 8.16 14.27 -1.36
CA LEU A 362 8.73 15.40 -0.64
C LEU A 362 10.08 15.02 -0.06
N ILE A 363 10.99 15.99 -0.05
CA ILE A 363 12.24 15.92 0.72
C ILE A 363 12.09 16.83 1.92
N ALA A 364 12.37 16.29 3.10
CA ALA A 364 12.61 17.08 4.30
C ALA A 364 14.11 17.13 4.61
N ARG A 365 14.64 18.31 4.90
CA ARG A 365 16.04 18.53 5.29
C ARG A 365 16.16 19.60 6.37
N PRO A 366 17.26 19.65 7.16
CA PRO A 366 17.49 20.75 8.08
C PRO A 366 17.63 22.08 7.34
N LYS A 367 17.10 23.17 7.90
CA LYS A 367 17.24 24.52 7.31
C LYS A 367 18.71 24.91 7.14
N GLY A 368 19.07 25.52 6.02
CA GLY A 368 20.45 25.91 5.69
C GLY A 368 21.42 24.76 5.36
N SER A 369 20.98 23.49 5.38
CA SER A 369 21.80 22.36 4.98
C SER A 369 22.06 22.32 3.46
N LYS A 370 23.26 21.93 3.03
CA LYS A 370 23.56 21.67 1.61
C LYS A 370 22.91 20.37 1.14
N ASP A 371 22.64 20.24 -0.16
CA ASP A 371 21.94 19.10 -0.78
C ASP A 371 22.56 17.70 -0.50
N HIS A 372 23.81 17.64 -0.03
CA HIS A 372 24.48 16.37 0.33
C HIS A 372 24.14 15.85 1.74
N HIS A 373 23.29 16.53 2.51
CA HIS A 373 22.95 16.08 3.86
C HIS A 373 21.93 14.93 3.83
N PRO A 374 21.98 14.07 4.88
CA PRO A 374 20.93 13.10 5.13
C PRO A 374 19.57 13.80 5.14
N HIS A 375 18.64 13.31 4.34
CA HIS A 375 17.30 13.87 4.21
C HIS A 375 16.26 12.78 4.40
N TYR A 376 15.15 13.13 5.05
CA TYR A 376 13.99 12.26 5.06
C TYR A 376 13.29 12.39 3.71
N ILE A 377 12.80 11.27 3.21
CA ILE A 377 11.94 11.23 2.04
C ILE A 377 10.53 10.90 2.53
N ILE A 378 9.56 11.74 2.18
CA ILE A 378 8.15 11.48 2.45
C ILE A 378 7.52 11.10 1.12
N ALA A 379 7.31 9.80 0.91
CA ALA A 379 6.62 9.29 -0.25
C ALA A 379 5.11 9.25 0.01
N ILE A 380 4.36 9.87 -0.90
CA ILE A 380 2.91 10.03 -0.86
C ILE A 380 2.31 9.03 -1.83
N THR A 381 1.52 8.11 -1.31
CA THR A 381 0.79 7.13 -2.12
C THR A 381 -0.71 7.32 -1.93
N HIS A 382 -1.48 7.06 -2.97
CA HIS A 382 -2.93 7.21 -2.95
C HIS A 382 -3.57 5.86 -3.24
N TYR A 383 -4.36 5.36 -2.30
CA TYR A 383 -5.14 4.13 -2.48
C TYR A 383 -6.55 4.51 -2.92
N ILE A 384 -6.78 4.24 -4.18
CA ILE A 384 -7.89 4.78 -4.94
C ILE A 384 -9.24 4.20 -4.49
N GLU A 385 -9.29 2.93 -4.10
CA GLU A 385 -10.56 2.29 -3.70
C GLU A 385 -11.13 2.83 -2.38
N THR A 386 -10.29 3.37 -1.50
CA THR A 386 -10.74 4.01 -0.24
C THR A 386 -10.58 5.53 -0.23
N GLU A 387 -10.02 6.10 -1.30
CA GLU A 387 -9.60 7.52 -1.39
C GLU A 387 -8.68 7.94 -0.22
N GLU A 388 -7.90 6.99 0.31
CA GLU A 388 -6.96 7.24 1.39
C GLU A 388 -5.59 7.60 0.82
N VAL A 389 -4.96 8.61 1.43
CA VAL A 389 -3.58 8.97 1.14
C VAL A 389 -2.70 8.47 2.29
N PHE A 390 -1.59 7.81 1.95
CA PHE A 390 -0.62 7.33 2.92
C PHE A 390 0.70 8.07 2.77
N LEU A 391 1.31 8.37 3.92
CA LEU A 391 2.59 9.06 4.02
C LEU A 391 3.65 8.08 4.53
N HIS A 392 4.55 7.70 3.63
CA HIS A 392 5.69 6.85 3.91
C HIS A 392 6.89 7.72 4.22
N LEU A 393 7.15 7.94 5.51
CA LEU A 393 8.37 8.59 5.96
C LEU A 393 9.53 7.60 5.80
N LEU A 394 10.59 7.93 5.08
CA LEU A 394 11.81 7.14 4.96
C LEU A 394 12.94 7.96 5.58
N PRO A 395 13.55 7.48 6.68
CA PRO A 395 14.62 8.21 7.34
C PRO A 395 15.94 8.08 6.57
N PRO A 396 16.94 8.93 6.87
CA PRO A 396 18.16 9.03 6.09
C PRO A 396 18.93 7.72 5.86
N GLU A 397 18.90 6.81 6.83
CA GLU A 397 19.52 5.48 6.73
C GLU A 397 18.89 4.60 5.64
N HIS A 398 17.69 4.95 5.16
CA HIS A 398 16.96 4.30 4.07
C HIS A 398 17.04 5.10 2.76
N THR A 399 17.63 6.30 2.76
CA THR A 399 17.67 7.22 1.61
C THR A 399 19.10 7.61 1.20
N SER A 400 20.12 6.98 1.78
CA SER A 400 21.54 7.30 1.54
C SER A 400 22.02 7.04 0.10
N SER A 401 21.23 6.33 -0.72
CA SER A 401 21.48 6.18 -2.15
C SER A 401 21.00 7.42 -2.89
N SER A 402 21.82 7.97 -3.79
CA SER A 402 21.41 9.03 -4.72
C SER A 402 20.23 8.61 -5.63
N HIS A 403 19.94 7.31 -5.69
CA HIS A 403 18.89 6.72 -6.51
C HIS A 403 17.99 5.85 -5.63
N LEU A 404 16.94 6.47 -5.11
CA LEU A 404 15.86 5.75 -4.46
C LEU A 404 15.00 5.07 -5.53
N ARG A 405 14.64 3.81 -5.31
CA ARG A 405 13.74 3.04 -6.18
C ARG A 405 12.54 2.61 -5.36
N LEU A 406 11.36 3.12 -5.71
CA LEU A 406 10.12 2.93 -4.98
C LEU A 406 9.05 2.35 -5.90
N ALA A 407 8.18 1.53 -5.34
CA ALA A 407 6.94 1.11 -5.98
C ALA A 407 5.80 1.10 -4.95
N PRO A 408 4.72 1.88 -5.15
CA PRO A 408 3.49 1.70 -4.40
C PRO A 408 2.86 0.38 -4.85
N ILE A 409 2.73 -0.58 -3.93
CA ILE A 409 2.32 -1.95 -4.27
C ILE A 409 0.83 -2.13 -3.98
N ASP A 410 0.37 -1.73 -2.81
CA ASP A 410 -1.01 -1.90 -2.38
C ASP A 410 -1.33 -0.82 -1.32
N ARG A 411 -2.56 -0.80 -0.80
CA ARG A 411 -2.98 0.06 0.31
C ARG A 411 -1.90 0.09 1.38
N ASN A 412 -1.40 1.28 1.71
CA ASN A 412 -0.35 1.54 2.71
C ASN A 412 0.95 0.72 2.60
N LEU A 413 1.25 0.09 1.46
CA LEU A 413 2.50 -0.64 1.24
C LEU A 413 3.32 0.02 0.14
N LEU A 414 4.52 0.46 0.53
CA LEU A 414 5.53 0.98 -0.38
C LEU A 414 6.74 0.06 -0.33
N TYR A 415 7.12 -0.50 -1.47
CA TYR A 415 8.35 -1.26 -1.57
C TYR A 415 9.46 -0.37 -2.07
N TYR A 416 10.68 -0.63 -1.61
CA TYR A 416 11.84 0.12 -2.05
C TYR A 416 13.11 -0.69 -2.06
N ILE A 417 14.09 -0.29 -2.87
CA ILE A 417 15.41 -0.94 -2.88
C ILE A 417 16.36 -0.15 -1.98
N ARG A 418 17.00 -0.86 -1.06
CA ARG A 418 18.09 -0.36 -0.23
C ARG A 418 19.35 -1.15 -0.55
N ILE A 419 20.47 -0.47 -0.71
CA ILE A 419 21.78 -1.11 -0.93
C ILE A 419 22.44 -1.28 0.42
N GLU A 420 22.61 -2.53 0.86
CA GLU A 420 23.32 -2.87 2.09
C GLU A 420 24.65 -3.54 1.72
N GLY A 421 25.74 -2.81 1.91
CA GLY A 421 27.05 -3.20 1.36
C GLY A 421 27.03 -3.13 -0.17
N ALA A 422 27.04 -4.28 -0.84
CA ALA A 422 26.98 -4.40 -2.30
C ALA A 422 25.71 -5.15 -2.80
N MET A 423 24.80 -5.49 -1.89
CA MET A 423 23.62 -6.30 -2.22
C MET A 423 22.35 -5.45 -2.16
N PRO A 424 21.65 -5.25 -3.29
CA PRO A 424 20.35 -4.59 -3.28
C PRO A 424 19.31 -5.49 -2.63
N THR A 425 18.71 -4.98 -1.55
CA THR A 425 17.67 -5.67 -0.81
C THR A 425 16.36 -4.91 -0.97
N ILE A 426 15.27 -5.62 -1.22
CA ILE A 426 13.93 -5.04 -1.25
C ILE A 426 13.44 -4.88 0.18
N TRP A 427 13.01 -3.69 0.52
CA TRP A 427 12.45 -3.29 1.79
C TRP A 427 10.99 -2.87 1.63
N ILE A 428 10.22 -2.97 2.71
CA ILE A 428 8.82 -2.63 2.78
C ILE A 428 8.65 -1.51 3.80
N SER A 429 7.96 -0.44 3.42
CA SER A 429 7.46 0.60 4.30
C SER A 429 5.95 0.44 4.46
N GLN A 430 5.50 0.28 5.71
CA GLN A 430 4.08 0.22 6.08
C GLN A 430 3.80 1.18 7.25
N PRO A 431 3.24 2.37 6.96
CA PRO A 431 2.89 3.34 8.00
C PRO A 431 1.88 2.74 8.98
N GLY A 432 2.16 2.91 10.28
CA GLY A 432 1.30 2.43 11.37
C GLY A 432 1.52 0.97 11.80
N ALA A 433 2.35 0.18 11.09
CA ALA A 433 2.75 -1.13 11.56
C ALA A 433 3.68 -1.03 12.79
N GLN A 434 3.69 -2.05 13.64
CA GLN A 434 4.61 -2.11 14.80
C GLN A 434 6.09 -1.98 14.37
N VAL A 435 6.43 -2.55 13.22
CA VAL A 435 7.74 -2.41 12.57
C VAL A 435 7.51 -1.76 11.19
N PRO A 436 7.62 -0.42 11.09
CA PRO A 436 7.28 0.31 9.87
C PRO A 436 8.16 -0.04 8.68
N TYR A 437 9.43 -0.42 8.91
CA TYR A 437 10.41 -0.77 7.88
C TYR A 437 10.95 -2.16 8.10
N ARG A 438 10.93 -3.00 7.07
CA ARG A 438 11.44 -4.36 7.15
C ARG A 438 11.91 -4.89 5.79
N PRO A 439 12.90 -5.79 5.73
CA PRO A 439 13.32 -6.39 4.49
C PRO A 439 12.32 -7.46 4.03
N ALA A 440 12.09 -7.54 2.71
CA ALA A 440 11.34 -8.61 2.04
C ALA A 440 12.25 -9.84 1.86
N LYS A 441 12.49 -10.59 2.94
CA LYS A 441 13.52 -11.65 3.00
C LYS A 441 13.35 -12.76 1.94
N SER A 442 12.12 -13.04 1.52
CA SER A 442 11.84 -14.09 0.52
C SER A 442 11.91 -13.58 -0.92
N MET A 443 12.29 -12.30 -1.11
CA MET A 443 12.57 -11.70 -2.40
C MET A 443 14.08 -11.45 -2.52
N PRO A 444 14.86 -12.50 -2.83
CA PRO A 444 16.31 -12.40 -2.89
C PRO A 444 16.75 -11.37 -3.92
N SER A 445 17.93 -10.76 -3.68
CA SER A 445 18.54 -9.79 -4.60
C SER A 445 18.48 -10.28 -6.05
N PRO A 446 17.97 -9.47 -6.99
CA PRO A 446 18.01 -9.78 -8.41
C PRO A 446 19.48 -9.85 -8.86
N TRP A 447 19.82 -10.89 -9.62
CA TRP A 447 21.11 -11.10 -10.29
C TRP A 447 22.30 -10.33 -9.70
N ALA A 448 22.92 -10.85 -8.64
CA ALA A 448 24.25 -10.39 -8.21
C ALA A 448 25.27 -10.87 -9.25
N ILE A 449 25.34 -10.18 -10.39
CA ILE A 449 26.38 -10.37 -11.40
C ILE A 449 27.61 -9.65 -10.87
N ASP A 450 28.59 -10.42 -10.37
CA ASP A 450 29.88 -9.99 -9.85
C ASP A 450 29.89 -8.69 -9.01
N PRO A 451 30.18 -8.75 -7.70
CA PRO A 451 30.09 -7.63 -6.76
C PRO A 451 31.02 -6.42 -7.05
N GLY A 452 31.76 -6.41 -8.16
CA GLY A 452 32.73 -5.37 -8.52
C GLY A 452 32.23 -4.28 -9.48
N GLN A 453 31.02 -4.37 -10.04
CA GLN A 453 30.59 -3.44 -11.10
C GLN A 453 29.09 -3.09 -11.08
N HIS A 454 28.49 -2.96 -9.90
CA HIS A 454 27.10 -2.54 -9.77
C HIS A 454 26.99 -1.02 -9.72
N ASP A 455 26.45 -0.43 -10.78
CA ASP A 455 25.91 0.92 -10.73
C ASP A 455 24.48 0.84 -10.16
N ALA A 456 24.24 1.51 -9.03
CA ALA A 456 22.94 1.53 -8.36
C ALA A 456 21.81 2.02 -9.29
N ASP A 457 22.18 2.76 -10.32
CA ASP A 457 21.30 3.40 -11.30
C ASP A 457 20.50 2.40 -12.13
N GLU A 458 20.94 1.14 -12.20
CA GLU A 458 20.40 0.15 -13.11
C GLU A 458 19.10 -0.50 -12.65
N TYR A 459 18.77 -0.43 -11.36
CA TYR A 459 17.60 -1.12 -10.84
C TYR A 459 16.35 -0.28 -11.00
N VAL A 460 15.26 -0.86 -11.51
CA VAL A 460 13.92 -0.28 -11.44
C VAL A 460 13.02 -1.21 -10.69
N LEU A 461 12.32 -0.67 -9.69
CA LEU A 461 11.29 -1.37 -8.95
C LEU A 461 9.92 -0.88 -9.41
N LYS A 462 9.03 -1.80 -9.77
CA LYS A 462 7.63 -1.55 -10.09
C LYS A 462 6.77 -2.64 -9.47
N GLY A 463 5.46 -2.45 -9.43
CA GLY A 463 4.55 -3.51 -9.00
C GLY A 463 3.16 -2.99 -8.67
N ASP A 464 2.33 -3.94 -8.28
CA ASP A 464 0.99 -3.77 -7.76
C ASP A 464 0.68 -4.89 -6.75
N HIS A 465 -0.58 -4.99 -6.32
CA HIS A 465 -1.02 -5.97 -5.35
C HIS A 465 -0.81 -7.43 -5.78
N ASP A 466 -0.71 -7.72 -7.09
CA ASP A 466 -0.55 -9.06 -7.61
C ASP A 466 0.92 -9.43 -7.81
N CYS A 467 1.75 -8.48 -8.26
CA CYS A 467 3.14 -8.76 -8.60
C CYS A 467 4.08 -7.59 -8.32
N VAL A 468 5.30 -7.92 -7.88
CA VAL A 468 6.40 -6.96 -7.77
C VAL A 468 7.46 -7.31 -8.81
N LEU A 469 7.94 -6.30 -9.53
CA LEU A 469 8.87 -6.39 -10.63
C LEU A 469 10.16 -5.62 -10.32
N VAL A 470 11.31 -6.27 -10.46
CA VAL A 470 12.61 -5.60 -10.53
C VAL A 470 13.25 -5.84 -11.88
N VAL A 471 13.65 -4.76 -12.53
CA VAL A 471 14.37 -4.77 -13.81
C VAL A 471 15.76 -4.20 -13.59
N ASN A 472 16.77 -4.84 -14.16
CA ASN A 472 18.15 -4.34 -14.24
C ASN A 472 18.82 -4.76 -15.55
N ARG A 473 20.09 -4.42 -15.76
CA ARG A 473 20.83 -4.84 -16.97
C ARG A 473 20.93 -6.37 -17.13
N GLY A 474 20.89 -7.12 -16.03
CA GLY A 474 20.90 -8.59 -16.04
C GLY A 474 19.58 -9.24 -16.44
N GLY A 475 18.48 -8.47 -16.45
CA GLY A 475 17.17 -8.90 -16.89
C GLY A 475 16.07 -8.52 -15.91
N VAL A 476 15.04 -9.36 -15.85
CA VAL A 476 13.80 -9.11 -15.13
C VAL A 476 13.59 -10.18 -14.06
N SER A 477 13.26 -9.76 -12.86
CA SER A 477 12.79 -10.61 -11.76
C SER A 477 11.42 -10.15 -11.33
N ALA A 478 10.46 -11.06 -11.30
CA ALA A 478 9.09 -10.79 -10.87
C ALA A 478 8.68 -11.75 -9.76
N TRP A 479 7.90 -11.28 -8.80
CA TRP A 479 7.41 -12.05 -7.66
C TRP A 479 5.90 -11.92 -7.57
N CYS A 480 5.18 -13.03 -7.70
CA CYS A 480 3.72 -13.05 -7.74
C CYS A 480 3.14 -13.44 -6.39
N PHE A 481 2.22 -12.63 -5.88
CA PHE A 481 1.59 -12.80 -4.57
C PHE A 481 0.23 -13.50 -4.68
N HIS A 482 -0.41 -13.39 -5.84
CA HIS A 482 -1.66 -14.06 -6.15
C HIS A 482 -1.45 -15.47 -6.71
N GLU A 483 -2.09 -16.49 -6.12
CA GLU A 483 -1.92 -17.89 -6.51
C GLU A 483 -2.52 -18.22 -7.88
N ALA A 484 -3.60 -17.54 -8.27
CA ALA A 484 -4.24 -17.79 -9.56
C ALA A 484 -3.56 -17.07 -10.73
N ALA A 485 -2.67 -16.10 -10.46
CA ALA A 485 -2.00 -15.28 -11.46
C ALA A 485 -0.56 -15.73 -11.71
N GLN A 486 -0.23 -16.99 -11.45
CA GLN A 486 1.14 -17.49 -11.61
C GLN A 486 1.51 -17.58 -13.10
N PRO A 487 2.64 -16.98 -13.53
CA PRO A 487 3.17 -17.16 -14.87
C PRO A 487 3.47 -18.63 -15.17
N LEU A 488 3.34 -19.04 -16.43
CA LEU A 488 3.58 -20.42 -16.88
C LEU A 488 4.99 -20.95 -16.52
N CYS A 489 5.98 -20.06 -16.40
CA CYS A 489 7.36 -20.40 -16.05
C CYS A 489 7.76 -20.02 -14.61
N ALA A 490 6.80 -19.70 -13.74
CA ALA A 490 7.11 -19.30 -12.38
C ALA A 490 7.50 -20.50 -11.51
N ILE A 491 8.54 -20.32 -10.71
CA ILE A 491 8.96 -21.31 -9.71
C ILE A 491 8.12 -21.06 -8.46
N PRO A 492 7.31 -22.03 -8.00
CA PRO A 492 6.52 -21.87 -6.78
C PRO A 492 7.45 -21.82 -5.56
N PHE A 493 7.19 -20.91 -4.63
CA PHE A 493 7.84 -20.96 -3.32
C PHE A 493 7.21 -22.08 -2.50
N GLN A 494 8.03 -23.02 -2.04
CA GLN A 494 7.58 -24.01 -1.08
C GLN A 494 7.38 -23.32 0.27
N ILE A 495 6.12 -23.13 0.65
CA ILE A 495 5.76 -22.68 2.00
C ILE A 495 6.16 -23.81 2.95
N PRO A 496 6.92 -23.55 4.03
CA PRO A 496 7.18 -24.55 5.07
C PRO A 496 5.86 -25.13 5.58
N ASP A 497 5.78 -26.46 5.75
CA ASP A 497 4.55 -27.23 6.03
C ASP A 497 3.71 -26.77 7.25
N ASN A 498 4.23 -25.84 8.06
CA ASN A 498 3.58 -25.26 9.23
C ASN A 498 2.30 -24.45 8.94
N TRP A 499 1.94 -24.25 7.66
CA TRP A 499 0.72 -23.54 7.23
C TRP A 499 -0.44 -24.46 6.81
N ARG A 500 -0.24 -25.79 6.75
CA ARG A 500 -1.27 -26.75 6.31
C ARG A 500 -2.18 -27.28 7.43
N ARG A 501 -2.21 -26.67 8.61
CA ARG A 501 -3.09 -27.07 9.72
C ARG A 501 -3.83 -25.91 10.36
#